data_AF-A0A6N2BZH9-F1
#
_entry.id   AF-A0A6N2BZH9-F1
#
_cell.length_a   1.000
_cell.length_b   1.000
_cell.length_c   1.000
_cell.angle_alpha   90.00
_cell.angle_beta   90.00
_cell.angle_gamma   90.00
#
_symmetry.space_group_name_H-M   'P 1'
#
loop_
_entity.id
_entity.type
_entity.pdbx_description
1 polymer ?
#
loop_
_entity_poly.entity_id
_entity_poly.type
_entity_poly.pdbx_seq_one_letter_code
_entity_poly.pdbx_strand_id
1 'polypeptide(L)'
;MANVTHDDEPPHFVLLPFMAQGHTIPIIDIARLLAQRGVIVTILMTPLNATRFNNVIARAVEKGLNIHIIHLKFPSLEAGLPQDCENCDMTLSMDMIKKFFNATQMLETQVELLLQDLKPNCLISDLCFPWTTNVAKRIGIPRIVFHGMGSFSLLCLHNLRDVKLLESVESENEYFFVPGLPNKVEVTKAQVKAMVDPSNPEWKKFGDQMKEGEAQAYGIVVNSFEELEPQYVQGVKRAKGKKVWTIGPVSLCNKEKQDKVERGNKASIDEHHCLKWLDSKAQDSVLYVCLGSLSHLPTSQMIELALGLESSKQPFVWVIRHISNGFRKWLNEENFEERVQKQGILINGWAPQVLILSHPSIGGFLTHCGWNSILEGISVGLPMITWPLFSEQFCNEKLIVNVLKTGVKGGMENPVMFFEDEKACAQVKKDDIKMVIESVMGEEEEAKMRRERAKKLGDMATKAVEEGGSSHINLTKLIEDVTQQPKIGVFKV
;
A
#
# COMPACT_ATOMS: atom_id res chain seq x y z
N MET A 1 39.38 -3.88 37.56
CA MET A 1 38.90 -4.35 36.25
C MET A 1 37.39 -4.29 36.31
N ALA A 2 36.81 -3.28 35.67
CA ALA A 2 35.37 -3.07 35.66
C ALA A 2 34.73 -4.09 34.72
N ASN A 3 33.64 -4.71 35.18
CA ASN A 3 32.77 -5.56 34.36
C ASN A 3 32.19 -4.71 33.22
N VAL A 4 32.62 -5.00 31.99
CA VAL A 4 31.95 -4.52 30.78
C VAL A 4 30.67 -5.34 30.65
N THR A 5 29.54 -4.71 30.96
CA THR A 5 28.20 -5.25 30.72
C THR A 5 27.98 -5.41 29.21
N HIS A 6 27.43 -6.55 28.79
CA HIS A 6 27.13 -6.88 27.39
C HIS A 6 25.91 -6.11 26.80
N ASP A 7 25.64 -4.88 27.25
CA ASP A 7 24.39 -4.14 26.99
C ASP A 7 24.47 -3.05 25.91
N ASP A 8 25.57 -2.93 25.15
CA ASP A 8 25.82 -1.76 24.28
C ASP A 8 25.71 -2.00 22.76
N GLU A 9 25.26 -3.17 22.28
CA GLU A 9 25.04 -3.37 20.84
C GLU A 9 23.65 -2.90 20.39
N PRO A 10 23.54 -2.00 19.38
CA PRO A 10 22.24 -1.56 18.90
C PRO A 10 21.42 -2.73 18.33
N PRO A 11 20.10 -2.74 18.53
CA PRO A 11 19.26 -3.84 18.06
C PRO A 11 19.31 -3.98 16.54
N HIS A 12 19.30 -5.22 16.05
CA HIS A 12 19.34 -5.56 14.63
C HIS A 12 18.01 -6.15 14.15
N PHE A 13 17.38 -5.46 13.21
CA PHE A 13 16.10 -5.86 12.62
C PHE A 13 16.30 -6.24 11.16
N VAL A 14 15.79 -7.41 10.77
CA VAL A 14 15.76 -7.85 9.36
C VAL A 14 14.36 -7.65 8.81
N LEU A 15 14.27 -7.00 7.65
CA LEU A 15 13.02 -6.68 6.95
C LEU A 15 12.95 -7.46 5.64
N LEU A 16 11.87 -8.21 5.44
CA LEU A 16 11.59 -8.96 4.21
C LEU A 16 10.28 -8.47 3.57
N PRO A 17 10.34 -7.49 2.64
CA PRO A 17 9.17 -7.02 1.91
C PRO A 17 8.74 -8.00 0.82
N PHE A 18 7.43 -8.05 0.57
CA PHE A 18 6.93 -8.67 -0.65
C PHE A 18 7.34 -7.81 -1.85
N MET A 19 7.71 -8.47 -2.96
CA MET A 19 8.23 -7.83 -4.17
C MET A 19 7.10 -7.21 -5.02
N ALA A 20 6.35 -6.31 -4.40
CA ALA A 20 5.35 -5.45 -5.00
C ALA A 20 5.48 -4.04 -4.43
N GLN A 21 5.35 -3.01 -5.26
CA GLN A 21 5.61 -1.62 -4.86
C GLN A 21 4.77 -1.18 -3.65
N GLY A 22 3.52 -1.66 -3.54
CA GLY A 22 2.66 -1.41 -2.40
C GLY A 22 3.17 -1.95 -1.05
N HIS A 23 4.13 -2.87 -1.07
CA HIS A 23 4.70 -3.49 0.13
C HIS A 23 6.15 -3.04 0.34
N THR A 24 6.95 -3.01 -0.73
CA THR A 24 8.37 -2.64 -0.66
C THR A 24 8.57 -1.19 -0.24
N ILE A 25 7.80 -0.25 -0.79
CA ILE A 25 7.94 1.18 -0.48
C ILE A 25 7.71 1.46 1.02
N PRO A 26 6.57 1.07 1.64
CA PRO A 26 6.38 1.33 3.06
C PRO A 26 7.38 0.58 3.94
N ILE A 27 7.87 -0.61 3.56
CA ILE A 27 8.93 -1.29 4.33
C ILE A 27 10.25 -0.51 4.30
N ILE A 28 10.61 0.12 3.19
CA ILE A 28 11.80 0.98 3.12
C ILE A 28 11.62 2.22 3.98
N ASP A 29 10.43 2.81 3.99
CA ASP A 29 10.11 3.91 4.91
C ASP A 29 10.20 3.46 6.39
N ILE A 30 9.70 2.26 6.73
CA ILE A 30 9.83 1.66 8.08
C ILE A 30 11.30 1.42 8.42
N ALA A 31 12.11 0.91 7.49
CA ALA A 31 13.54 0.70 7.68
C ALA A 31 14.26 2.00 8.07
N ARG A 32 13.93 3.09 7.39
CA ARG A 32 14.48 4.42 7.69
C ARG A 32 14.04 4.92 9.06
N LEU A 33 12.76 4.76 9.40
CA LEU A 33 12.23 5.13 10.72
C LEU A 33 12.90 4.36 11.85
N LEU A 34 13.10 3.04 11.69
CA LEU A 34 13.84 2.22 12.66
C LEU A 34 15.29 2.67 12.78
N ALA A 35 15.98 2.88 11.66
CA ALA A 35 17.39 3.31 11.67
C ALA A 35 17.58 4.69 12.30
N GLN A 36 16.61 5.61 12.15
CA GLN A 36 16.58 6.90 12.84
C GLN A 36 16.49 6.76 14.38
N ARG A 37 16.06 5.60 14.88
CA ARG A 37 16.02 5.26 16.32
C ARG A 37 17.25 4.45 16.76
N GLY A 38 18.30 4.39 15.93
CA GLY A 38 19.55 3.69 16.24
C GLY A 38 19.51 2.19 15.98
N VAL A 39 18.45 1.66 15.37
CA VAL A 39 18.34 0.24 15.01
C VAL A 39 19.24 -0.05 13.79
N ILE A 40 20.01 -1.13 13.84
CA ILE A 40 20.66 -1.69 12.65
C ILE A 40 19.58 -2.35 11.81
N VAL A 41 19.46 -2.00 10.54
CA VAL A 41 18.42 -2.56 9.67
C VAL A 41 19.02 -3.27 8.48
N THR A 42 18.66 -4.53 8.27
CA THR A 42 18.99 -5.26 7.04
C THR A 42 17.73 -5.54 6.24
N ILE A 43 17.69 -5.10 4.99
CA ILE A 43 16.58 -5.35 4.08
C ILE A 43 16.98 -6.47 3.12
N LEU A 44 16.20 -7.54 3.08
CA LEU A 44 16.39 -8.63 2.13
C LEU A 44 15.61 -8.31 0.85
N MET A 45 16.32 -8.10 -0.26
CA MET A 45 15.72 -7.70 -1.54
C MET A 45 16.34 -8.46 -2.68
N THR A 46 15.64 -8.61 -3.80
CA THR A 46 16.26 -9.14 -5.03
C THR A 46 17.00 -8.00 -5.76
N PRO A 47 18.00 -8.31 -6.62
CA PRO A 47 18.78 -7.28 -7.30
C PRO A 47 17.94 -6.24 -8.07
N LEU A 48 16.92 -6.65 -8.83
CA LEU A 48 16.12 -5.71 -9.62
C LEU A 48 15.16 -4.88 -8.78
N ASN A 49 14.78 -5.37 -7.60
CA ASN A 49 14.03 -4.57 -6.66
C ASN A 49 14.93 -3.56 -5.94
N ALA A 50 16.17 -3.95 -5.58
CA ALA A 50 17.12 -3.05 -4.92
C ALA A 50 17.46 -1.84 -5.79
N THR A 51 17.66 -2.02 -7.11
CA THR A 51 17.98 -0.92 -8.03
C THR A 51 16.94 0.19 -8.06
N ARG A 52 15.66 -0.13 -7.81
CA ARG A 52 14.58 0.87 -7.73
C ARG A 52 14.75 1.85 -6.56
N PHE A 53 15.48 1.46 -5.51
CA PHE A 53 15.60 2.22 -4.26
C PHE A 53 17.03 2.63 -3.90
N ASN A 54 18.01 2.35 -4.77
CA ASN A 54 19.43 2.62 -4.54
C ASN A 54 19.68 4.05 -4.05
N ASN A 55 19.11 5.06 -4.71
CA ASN A 55 19.36 6.46 -4.36
C ASN A 55 18.82 6.81 -2.97
N VAL A 56 17.61 6.35 -2.64
CA VAL A 56 16.96 6.61 -1.35
C VAL A 56 17.76 5.96 -0.21
N ILE A 57 18.22 4.73 -0.41
CA ILE A 57 18.98 3.99 0.60
C ILE A 57 20.41 4.56 0.72
N ALA A 58 21.07 4.88 -0.40
CA ALA A 58 22.39 5.51 -0.40
C ALA A 58 22.39 6.82 0.39
N ARG A 59 21.40 7.71 0.14
CA ARG A 59 21.25 8.94 0.94
C ARG A 59 21.01 8.68 2.41
N ALA A 60 20.21 7.67 2.76
CA ALA A 60 19.98 7.31 4.16
C ALA A 60 21.30 6.91 4.84
N VAL A 61 22.12 6.09 4.17
CA VAL A 61 23.44 5.66 4.66
C VAL A 61 24.42 6.83 4.73
N GLU A 62 24.44 7.72 3.74
CA GLU A 62 25.26 8.94 3.75
C GLU A 62 24.92 9.87 4.93
N LYS A 63 23.65 9.87 5.37
CA LYS A 63 23.18 10.58 6.57
C LYS A 63 23.49 9.83 7.88
N GLY A 64 24.24 8.73 7.81
CA GLY A 64 24.67 7.94 8.97
C GLY A 64 23.64 6.91 9.46
N LEU A 65 22.57 6.65 8.71
CA LEU A 65 21.60 5.59 9.08
C LEU A 65 22.18 4.21 8.78
N ASN A 66 22.07 3.29 9.75
CA ASN A 66 22.65 1.96 9.63
C ASN A 66 21.70 1.00 8.88
N ILE A 67 21.64 1.15 7.55
CA ILE A 67 20.79 0.35 6.67
C ILE A 67 21.68 -0.47 5.72
N HIS A 68 21.43 -1.77 5.65
CA HIS A 68 22.11 -2.70 4.78
C HIS A 68 21.13 -3.39 3.85
N ILE A 69 21.54 -3.65 2.61
CA ILE A 69 20.79 -4.48 1.67
C ILE A 69 21.55 -5.78 1.48
N ILE A 70 20.85 -6.91 1.59
CA ILE A 70 21.37 -8.21 1.18
C ILE A 70 20.53 -8.71 0.01
N HIS A 71 21.22 -9.09 -1.06
CA HIS A 71 20.57 -9.57 -2.28
C HIS A 71 20.13 -11.03 -2.15
N LEU A 72 18.85 -11.27 -2.40
CA LEU A 72 18.27 -12.60 -2.57
C LEU A 72 18.33 -13.01 -4.04
N LYS A 73 18.85 -14.20 -4.33
CA LYS A 73 18.71 -14.82 -5.66
C LYS A 73 17.25 -15.23 -5.86
N PHE A 74 16.53 -14.53 -6.72
CA PHE A 74 15.14 -14.85 -7.03
C PHE A 74 15.06 -16.01 -8.05
N PRO A 75 14.28 -17.06 -7.78
CA PRO A 75 14.26 -18.26 -8.61
C PRO A 75 13.27 -18.14 -9.79
N SER A 76 13.44 -17.12 -10.65
CA SER A 76 12.52 -16.87 -11.77
C SER A 76 12.42 -18.08 -12.70
N LEU A 77 13.56 -18.57 -13.20
CA LEU A 77 13.59 -19.66 -14.17
C LEU A 77 13.12 -20.97 -13.56
N GLU A 78 13.54 -21.26 -12.33
CA GLU A 78 13.16 -22.47 -11.60
C GLU A 78 11.65 -22.53 -11.33
N ALA A 79 10.99 -21.38 -11.19
CA ALA A 79 9.54 -21.26 -11.07
C ALA A 79 8.79 -21.16 -12.42
N GLY A 80 9.50 -21.18 -13.56
CA GLY A 80 8.90 -21.07 -14.89
C GLY A 80 8.48 -19.65 -15.30
N LEU A 81 9.08 -18.63 -14.69
CA LEU A 81 8.95 -17.23 -15.09
C LEU A 81 10.03 -16.84 -16.11
N PRO A 82 9.80 -15.77 -16.89
CA PRO A 82 10.87 -15.14 -17.66
C PRO A 82 12.05 -14.75 -16.77
N GLN A 83 13.25 -14.78 -17.34
CA GLN A 83 14.44 -14.21 -16.72
C GLN A 83 14.14 -12.77 -16.27
N ASP A 84 14.64 -12.37 -15.11
CA ASP A 84 14.51 -11.02 -14.56
C ASP A 84 13.07 -10.59 -14.16
N CYS A 85 12.10 -11.51 -14.13
CA CYS A 85 10.78 -11.27 -13.57
C CYS A 85 10.82 -11.38 -12.03
N GLU A 86 11.27 -10.31 -11.36
CA GLU A 86 11.47 -10.27 -9.90
C GLU A 86 10.46 -9.38 -9.15
N ASN A 87 9.53 -8.69 -9.84
CA ASN A 87 8.48 -7.88 -9.22
C ASN A 87 7.09 -8.26 -9.76
N CYS A 88 6.08 -8.17 -8.90
CA CYS A 88 4.68 -8.43 -9.25
C CYS A 88 4.21 -7.56 -10.43
N ASP A 89 4.67 -6.30 -10.53
CA ASP A 89 4.33 -5.38 -11.63
C ASP A 89 4.93 -5.74 -13.00
N MET A 90 5.79 -6.77 -13.06
CA MET A 90 6.34 -7.33 -14.29
C MET A 90 5.56 -8.54 -14.81
N THR A 91 4.59 -9.03 -14.04
CA THR A 91 3.75 -10.14 -14.47
C THR A 91 2.71 -9.64 -15.47
N LEU A 92 2.38 -10.47 -16.47
CA LEU A 92 1.47 -10.11 -17.57
C LEU A 92 0.27 -11.07 -17.69
N SER A 93 0.13 -12.01 -16.75
CA SER A 93 -0.98 -12.96 -16.74
C SER A 93 -1.19 -13.55 -15.34
N MET A 94 -2.38 -14.11 -15.12
CA MET A 94 -2.70 -14.81 -13.87
C MET A 94 -1.82 -16.06 -13.65
N ASP A 95 -1.37 -16.73 -14.72
CA ASP A 95 -0.41 -17.84 -14.62
C ASP A 95 0.95 -17.37 -14.11
N MET A 96 1.45 -16.24 -14.63
CA MET A 96 2.69 -15.64 -14.13
C MET A 96 2.57 -15.22 -12.66
N ILE A 97 1.44 -14.64 -12.24
CA ILE A 97 1.21 -14.33 -10.82
C ILE A 97 1.33 -15.60 -9.96
N LYS A 98 0.69 -16.71 -10.33
CA LYS A 98 0.79 -17.97 -9.57
C LYS A 98 2.23 -18.46 -9.46
N LYS A 99 2.96 -18.48 -10.59
CA LYS A 99 4.38 -18.86 -10.63
C LYS A 99 5.25 -17.92 -9.78
N PHE A 100 4.93 -16.63 -9.77
CA PHE A 100 5.59 -15.64 -8.93
C PHE A 100 5.41 -15.92 -7.44
N PHE A 101 4.19 -16.22 -6.99
CA PHE A 101 3.96 -16.63 -5.62
C PHE A 101 4.71 -17.92 -5.29
N ASN A 102 4.74 -18.92 -6.18
CA ASN A 102 5.57 -20.12 -5.98
C ASN A 102 7.07 -19.79 -5.82
N ALA A 103 7.61 -18.92 -6.69
CA ALA A 103 9.00 -18.47 -6.62
C ALA A 103 9.32 -17.82 -5.26
N THR A 104 8.39 -17.03 -4.71
CA THR A 104 8.58 -16.40 -3.38
C THR A 104 8.64 -17.40 -2.24
N GLN A 105 7.99 -18.57 -2.37
CA GLN A 105 8.06 -19.63 -1.36
C GLN A 105 9.39 -20.38 -1.41
N MET A 106 10.05 -20.42 -2.57
CA MET A 106 11.38 -21.05 -2.75
C MET A 106 12.53 -20.26 -2.09
N LEU A 107 12.26 -19.05 -1.57
CA LEU A 107 13.24 -18.23 -0.87
C LEU A 107 13.53 -18.69 0.58
N GLU A 108 12.72 -19.62 1.13
CA GLU A 108 12.77 -20.02 2.55
C GLU A 108 14.19 -20.38 3.02
N THR A 109 14.84 -21.33 2.36
CA THR A 109 16.17 -21.81 2.76
C THR A 109 17.22 -20.71 2.73
N GLN A 110 17.18 -19.83 1.73
CA GLN A 110 18.15 -18.75 1.59
C GLN A 110 17.98 -17.72 2.72
N VAL A 111 16.74 -17.37 3.04
CA VAL A 111 16.44 -16.45 4.15
C VAL A 111 16.79 -17.06 5.50
N GLU A 112 16.54 -18.35 5.70
CA GLU A 112 16.93 -19.05 6.94
C GLU A 112 18.45 -19.00 7.18
N LEU A 113 19.25 -19.33 6.17
CA LEU A 113 20.72 -19.29 6.28
C LEU A 113 21.22 -17.87 6.60
N LEU A 114 20.67 -16.85 5.91
CA LEU A 114 21.04 -15.46 6.18
C LEU A 114 20.70 -15.04 7.62
N LEU A 115 19.53 -15.43 8.13
CA LEU A 115 19.13 -15.09 9.49
C LEU A 115 19.99 -15.82 10.54
N GLN A 116 20.46 -17.05 10.26
CA GLN A 116 21.41 -17.77 11.13
C GLN A 116 22.77 -17.06 11.21
N ASP A 117 23.24 -16.51 10.09
CA ASP A 117 24.50 -15.77 10.02
C ASP A 117 24.40 -14.39 10.69
N LEU A 118 23.31 -13.66 10.41
CA LEU A 118 23.08 -12.30 10.90
C LEU A 118 22.72 -12.25 12.39
N LYS A 119 22.06 -13.28 12.93
CA LYS A 119 21.56 -13.37 14.31
C LYS A 119 20.78 -12.12 14.77
N PRO A 120 19.76 -11.67 14.01
CA PRO A 120 19.04 -10.45 14.33
C PRO A 120 18.17 -10.60 15.58
N ASN A 121 17.75 -9.48 16.15
CA ASN A 121 16.78 -9.46 17.25
C ASN A 121 15.34 -9.67 16.77
N CYS A 122 15.02 -9.36 15.51
CA CYS A 122 13.66 -9.48 14.98
C CYS A 122 13.64 -9.64 13.46
N LEU A 123 12.64 -10.37 12.98
CA LEU A 123 12.23 -10.40 11.57
C LEU A 123 10.90 -9.68 11.40
N ILE A 124 10.87 -8.58 10.66
CA ILE A 124 9.64 -7.98 10.13
C ILE A 124 9.44 -8.52 8.72
N SER A 125 8.43 -9.35 8.50
CA SER A 125 8.18 -9.95 7.20
C SER A 125 6.75 -9.73 6.73
N ASP A 126 6.60 -9.64 5.42
CA ASP A 126 5.31 -9.50 4.79
C ASP A 126 4.38 -10.70 5.07
N LEU A 127 3.07 -10.45 5.13
CA LEU A 127 2.06 -11.51 5.25
C LEU A 127 2.21 -12.56 4.13
N CYS A 128 2.64 -12.14 2.93
CA CYS A 128 2.85 -13.01 1.77
C CYS A 128 3.97 -14.05 1.93
N PHE A 129 4.71 -14.04 3.05
CA PHE A 129 5.68 -15.08 3.39
C PHE A 129 5.24 -15.86 4.65
N PRO A 130 4.21 -16.71 4.57
CA PRO A 130 3.74 -17.45 5.75
C PRO A 130 4.82 -18.33 6.39
N TRP A 131 5.73 -18.90 5.58
CA TRP A 131 6.84 -19.75 6.02
C TRP A 131 7.82 -19.02 6.95
N THR A 132 7.91 -17.69 6.91
CA THR A 132 8.84 -16.93 7.76
C THR A 132 8.54 -17.08 9.25
N THR A 133 7.31 -17.46 9.64
CA THR A 133 7.03 -17.79 11.05
C THR A 133 7.80 -19.03 11.50
N ASN A 134 7.85 -20.06 10.67
CA ASN A 134 8.55 -21.30 11.00
C ASN A 134 10.06 -21.07 11.03
N VAL A 135 10.58 -20.30 10.07
CA VAL A 135 12.00 -19.88 10.06
C VAL A 135 12.34 -19.11 11.34
N ALA A 136 11.57 -18.08 11.69
CA ALA A 136 11.81 -17.27 12.89
C ALA A 136 11.78 -18.12 14.17
N LYS A 137 10.87 -19.11 14.26
CA LYS A 137 10.82 -20.07 15.37
C LYS A 137 12.06 -20.97 15.44
N ARG A 138 12.53 -21.51 14.32
CA ARG A 138 13.74 -22.36 14.28
C ARG A 138 14.98 -21.59 14.74
N ILE A 139 15.05 -20.31 14.40
CA ILE A 139 16.18 -19.42 14.75
C ILE A 139 16.03 -18.84 16.16
N GLY A 140 14.81 -18.82 16.71
CA GLY A 140 14.52 -18.31 18.06
C GLY A 140 14.35 -16.80 18.14
N ILE A 141 13.81 -16.16 17.09
CA ILE A 141 13.58 -14.71 17.02
C ILE A 141 12.09 -14.37 16.85
N PRO A 142 11.61 -13.22 17.36
CA PRO A 142 10.24 -12.77 17.12
C PRO A 142 10.03 -12.39 15.65
N ARG A 143 9.00 -12.98 15.02
CA ARG A 143 8.44 -12.51 13.75
C ARG A 143 7.36 -11.47 14.00
N ILE A 144 7.45 -10.32 13.33
CA ILE A 144 6.40 -9.30 13.27
C ILE A 144 5.85 -9.24 11.85
N VAL A 145 4.52 -9.27 11.71
CA VAL A 145 3.86 -9.30 10.41
C VAL A 145 3.59 -7.88 9.93
N PHE A 146 3.94 -7.59 8.69
CA PHE A 146 3.49 -6.40 7.96
C PHE A 146 2.49 -6.79 6.87
N HIS A 147 1.34 -6.12 6.84
CA HIS A 147 0.27 -6.41 5.87
C HIS A 147 0.22 -5.45 4.68
N GLY A 148 0.72 -4.23 4.83
CA GLY A 148 0.44 -3.15 3.87
C GLY A 148 -0.99 -2.59 3.92
N MET A 149 -1.82 -3.01 4.89
CA MET A 149 -3.23 -2.60 5.05
C MET A 149 -3.43 -1.73 6.31
N GLY A 150 -4.54 -0.98 6.35
CA GLY A 150 -5.03 -0.30 7.55
C GLY A 150 -5.79 -1.23 8.49
N SER A 151 -5.95 -0.84 9.75
CA SER A 151 -6.60 -1.66 10.79
C SER A 151 -8.07 -1.93 10.49
N PHE A 152 -8.78 -0.98 9.87
CA PHE A 152 -10.14 -1.13 9.38
C PHE A 152 -10.25 -2.33 8.45
N SER A 153 -9.46 -2.33 7.38
CA SER A 153 -9.49 -3.40 6.37
C SER A 153 -8.95 -4.72 6.90
N LEU A 154 -7.97 -4.68 7.82
CA LEU A 154 -7.52 -5.89 8.53
C LEU A 154 -8.63 -6.51 9.38
N LEU A 155 -9.44 -5.71 10.05
CA LEU A 155 -10.57 -6.20 10.83
C LEU A 155 -11.69 -6.71 9.93
N CYS A 156 -12.02 -6.00 8.84
CA CYS A 156 -12.94 -6.48 7.82
C CYS A 156 -12.50 -7.84 7.29
N LEU A 157 -11.24 -7.96 6.88
CA LEU A 157 -10.66 -9.19 6.37
C LEU A 157 -10.72 -10.32 7.41
N HIS A 158 -10.45 -10.04 8.68
CA HIS A 158 -10.60 -11.03 9.75
C HIS A 158 -12.04 -11.53 9.86
N ASN A 159 -13.01 -10.62 9.84
CA ASN A 159 -14.42 -10.93 10.02
C ASN A 159 -15.07 -11.58 8.78
N LEU A 160 -14.54 -11.33 7.59
CA LEU A 160 -15.05 -11.85 6.30
C LEU A 160 -14.42 -13.17 5.88
N ARG A 161 -13.39 -13.65 6.59
CA ARG A 161 -12.70 -14.92 6.27
C ARG A 161 -13.51 -16.18 6.60
N ASP A 162 -14.68 -16.06 7.23
CA ASP A 162 -15.54 -17.21 7.48
C ASP A 162 -16.26 -17.62 6.18
N VAL A 163 -15.86 -18.75 5.62
CA VAL A 163 -16.44 -19.32 4.39
C VAL A 163 -17.95 -19.54 4.53
N LYS A 164 -18.44 -19.88 5.72
CA LYS A 164 -19.88 -20.13 5.94
C LYS A 164 -20.71 -18.87 5.76
N LEU A 165 -20.15 -17.70 6.08
CA LEU A 165 -20.81 -16.42 5.84
C LEU A 165 -21.02 -16.21 4.33
N LEU A 166 -19.98 -16.47 3.53
CA LEU A 166 -20.04 -16.29 2.08
C LEU A 166 -20.92 -17.33 1.37
N GLU A 167 -21.02 -18.54 1.90
CA GLU A 167 -21.93 -19.58 1.40
C GLU A 167 -23.40 -19.22 1.61
N SER A 168 -23.72 -18.43 2.66
CA SER A 168 -25.10 -18.01 2.95
C SER A 168 -25.63 -16.86 2.07
N VAL A 169 -24.74 -16.18 1.32
CA VAL A 169 -25.11 -15.08 0.42
C VAL A 169 -25.36 -15.66 -0.97
N GLU A 170 -26.59 -15.52 -1.47
CA GLU A 170 -27.04 -16.18 -2.71
C GLU A 170 -26.46 -15.52 -3.97
N SER A 171 -26.46 -14.18 -4.03
CA SER A 171 -26.02 -13.43 -5.20
C SER A 171 -24.63 -12.82 -5.03
N GLU A 172 -23.83 -12.80 -6.10
CA GLU A 172 -22.49 -12.20 -6.10
C GLU A 172 -22.51 -10.69 -5.81
N ASN A 173 -23.60 -10.01 -6.20
CA ASN A 173 -23.73 -8.55 -6.11
C ASN A 173 -24.68 -8.10 -5.00
N GLU A 174 -25.20 -9.03 -4.20
CA GLU A 174 -26.00 -8.70 -3.04
C GLU A 174 -25.11 -8.14 -1.93
N TYR A 175 -25.58 -7.03 -1.34
CA TYR A 175 -24.92 -6.36 -0.24
C TYR A 175 -25.27 -7.03 1.09
N PHE A 176 -24.26 -7.26 1.92
CA PHE A 176 -24.43 -7.75 3.29
C PHE A 176 -23.48 -7.02 4.25
N PHE A 177 -23.85 -6.99 5.54
CA PHE A 177 -23.04 -6.34 6.56
C PHE A 177 -21.80 -7.15 6.91
N VAL A 178 -20.67 -6.47 7.03
CA VAL A 178 -19.46 -7.04 7.64
C VAL A 178 -19.72 -7.24 9.14
N PRO A 179 -19.69 -8.48 9.64
CA PRO A 179 -19.98 -8.73 11.05
C PRO A 179 -18.89 -8.17 11.96
N GLY A 180 -19.21 -7.92 13.23
CA GLY A 180 -18.23 -7.57 14.27
C GLY A 180 -17.56 -6.20 14.14
N LEU A 181 -18.02 -5.33 13.22
CA LEU A 181 -17.55 -3.95 13.12
C LEU A 181 -18.38 -2.99 13.98
N PRO A 182 -17.78 -1.90 14.49
CA PRO A 182 -18.51 -0.87 15.24
C PRO A 182 -19.45 -0.06 14.35
N ASN A 183 -19.11 0.11 13.07
CA ASN A 183 -19.93 0.79 12.08
C ASN A 183 -20.63 -0.22 11.17
N LYS A 184 -21.83 0.12 10.71
CA LYS A 184 -22.53 -0.64 9.66
C LYS A 184 -21.81 -0.43 8.33
N VAL A 185 -21.09 -1.46 7.90
CA VAL A 185 -20.33 -1.49 6.65
C VAL A 185 -20.88 -2.63 5.82
N GLU A 186 -21.21 -2.33 4.57
CA GLU A 186 -21.76 -3.32 3.63
C GLU A 186 -20.76 -3.57 2.50
N VAL A 187 -20.65 -4.83 2.10
CA VAL A 187 -19.85 -5.32 0.97
C VAL A 187 -20.65 -6.33 0.18
N THR A 188 -20.26 -6.59 -1.08
CA THR A 188 -20.83 -7.69 -1.86
C THR A 188 -19.94 -8.93 -1.84
N LYS A 189 -20.51 -10.09 -2.17
CA LYS A 189 -19.76 -11.35 -2.22
C LYS A 189 -18.64 -11.30 -3.28
N ALA A 190 -18.87 -10.66 -4.42
CA ALA A 190 -17.86 -10.41 -5.43
C ALA A 190 -16.70 -9.57 -4.87
N GLN A 191 -16.99 -8.49 -4.15
CA GLN A 191 -15.98 -7.64 -3.51
C GLN A 191 -15.14 -8.42 -2.50
N VAL A 192 -15.74 -9.32 -1.71
CA VAL A 192 -14.99 -10.17 -0.77
C VAL A 192 -14.10 -11.19 -1.49
N LYS A 193 -14.60 -11.83 -2.55
CA LYS A 193 -13.81 -12.78 -3.35
C LYS A 193 -12.59 -12.13 -4.01
N ALA A 194 -12.68 -10.86 -4.38
CA ALA A 194 -11.52 -10.10 -4.87
C ALA A 194 -10.44 -9.85 -3.81
N MET A 195 -10.75 -10.04 -2.52
CA MET A 195 -9.79 -9.96 -1.40
C MET A 195 -9.24 -11.33 -1.00
N VAL A 196 -10.09 -12.35 -1.01
CA VAL A 196 -9.83 -13.70 -0.50
C VAL A 196 -10.51 -14.68 -1.43
N ASP A 197 -10.02 -14.88 -2.66
CA ASP A 197 -10.68 -15.78 -3.60
C ASP A 197 -10.68 -17.22 -3.05
N PRO A 198 -11.82 -17.73 -2.54
CA PRO A 198 -11.87 -19.03 -1.89
C PRO A 198 -12.14 -20.15 -2.91
N SER A 199 -12.42 -19.80 -4.17
CA SER A 199 -12.83 -20.72 -5.22
C SER A 199 -11.64 -21.47 -5.83
N ASN A 200 -10.43 -20.91 -5.71
CA ASN A 200 -9.20 -21.57 -6.10
C ASN A 200 -8.57 -22.28 -4.89
N PRO A 201 -8.45 -23.63 -4.90
CA PRO A 201 -7.91 -24.39 -3.78
C PRO A 201 -6.47 -24.02 -3.39
N GLU A 202 -5.62 -23.64 -4.36
CA GLU A 202 -4.24 -23.23 -4.09
C GLU A 202 -4.20 -21.89 -3.37
N TRP A 203 -5.00 -20.91 -3.83
CA TRP A 203 -5.13 -19.61 -3.17
C TRP A 203 -5.74 -19.72 -1.78
N LYS A 204 -6.75 -20.59 -1.62
CA LYS A 204 -7.33 -20.89 -0.30
C LYS A 204 -6.27 -21.46 0.64
N LYS A 205 -5.53 -22.48 0.20
CA LYS A 205 -4.44 -23.08 0.99
C LYS A 205 -3.40 -22.02 1.39
N PHE A 206 -3.02 -21.15 0.46
CA PHE A 206 -2.08 -20.08 0.74
C PHE A 206 -2.64 -19.05 1.75
N GLY A 207 -3.92 -18.66 1.62
CA GLY A 207 -4.62 -17.81 2.58
C GLY A 207 -4.71 -18.43 3.98
N ASP A 208 -4.92 -19.74 4.06
CA ASP A 208 -4.89 -20.49 5.34
C ASP A 208 -3.49 -20.48 5.96
N GLN A 209 -2.44 -20.67 5.16
CA GLN A 209 -1.05 -20.57 5.61
C GLN A 209 -0.71 -19.16 6.12
N MET A 210 -1.17 -18.11 5.42
CA MET A 210 -1.04 -16.72 5.88
C MET A 210 -1.71 -16.51 7.23
N LYS A 211 -2.94 -17.01 7.40
CA LYS A 211 -3.70 -16.92 8.66
C LYS A 211 -2.97 -17.61 9.79
N GLU A 212 -2.48 -18.83 9.57
CA GLU A 212 -1.77 -19.61 10.58
C GLU A 212 -0.42 -18.97 10.94
N GLY A 213 0.34 -18.54 9.94
CA GLY A 213 1.60 -17.84 10.14
C GLY A 213 1.43 -16.55 10.96
N GLU A 214 0.39 -15.77 10.68
CA GLU A 214 0.04 -14.57 11.45
C GLU A 214 -0.41 -14.92 12.87
N ALA A 215 -1.25 -15.95 13.05
CA ALA A 215 -1.72 -16.44 14.36
C ALA A 215 -0.56 -16.90 15.27
N GLN A 216 0.57 -17.29 14.70
CA GLN A 216 1.77 -17.71 15.43
C GLN A 216 2.85 -16.61 15.55
N ALA A 217 2.71 -15.47 14.87
CA ALA A 217 3.66 -14.37 14.95
C ALA A 217 3.67 -13.65 16.32
N TYR A 218 4.73 -12.91 16.64
CA TYR A 218 4.83 -12.15 17.89
C TYR A 218 3.84 -10.98 17.95
N GLY A 219 3.68 -10.27 16.83
CA GLY A 219 2.75 -9.15 16.72
C GLY A 219 2.63 -8.63 15.29
N ILE A 220 1.89 -7.54 15.14
CA ILE A 220 1.56 -6.94 13.85
C ILE A 220 2.00 -5.48 13.85
N VAL A 221 2.71 -5.07 12.80
CA VAL A 221 3.01 -3.67 12.56
C VAL A 221 2.09 -3.13 11.46
N VAL A 222 1.45 -2.01 11.74
CA VAL A 222 0.45 -1.39 10.88
C VAL A 222 0.94 -0.01 10.45
N ASN A 223 1.00 0.22 9.14
CA ASN A 223 1.22 1.55 8.59
C ASN A 223 -0.08 2.36 8.72
N SER A 224 -0.36 2.87 9.91
CA SER A 224 -1.52 3.71 10.24
C SER A 224 -1.21 4.43 11.56
N PHE A 225 -2.12 5.28 12.04
CA PHE A 225 -1.99 5.98 13.33
C PHE A 225 -3.26 5.82 14.17
N GLU A 226 -3.11 5.85 15.49
CA GLU A 226 -4.21 5.53 16.43
C GLU A 226 -5.42 6.44 16.24
N GLU A 227 -5.18 7.73 15.97
CA GLU A 227 -6.24 8.72 15.85
C GLU A 227 -7.06 8.59 14.57
N LEU A 228 -6.55 7.92 13.54
CA LEU A 228 -7.26 7.70 12.28
C LEU A 228 -8.39 6.66 12.43
N GLU A 229 -8.11 5.60 13.19
CA GLU A 229 -8.96 4.40 13.22
C GLU A 229 -8.99 3.72 14.61
N PRO A 230 -9.25 4.46 15.70
CA PRO A 230 -9.01 3.98 17.07
C PRO A 230 -9.85 2.75 17.43
N GLN A 231 -11.12 2.73 17.03
CA GLN A 231 -12.01 1.60 17.30
C GLN A 231 -11.59 0.33 16.55
N TYR A 232 -11.01 0.48 15.36
CA TYR A 232 -10.57 -0.61 14.52
C TYR A 232 -9.23 -1.16 14.96
N VAL A 233 -8.28 -0.30 15.40
CA VAL A 233 -7.02 -0.76 16.02
C VAL A 233 -7.32 -1.63 17.24
N GLN A 234 -8.23 -1.17 18.12
CA GLN A 234 -8.66 -1.95 19.27
C GLN A 234 -9.40 -3.23 18.87
N GLY A 235 -10.20 -3.19 17.80
CA GLY A 235 -10.83 -4.36 17.20
C GLY A 235 -9.82 -5.40 16.74
N VAL A 236 -8.77 -5.00 16.02
CA VAL A 236 -7.68 -5.89 15.59
C VAL A 236 -6.94 -6.46 16.80
N LYS A 237 -6.58 -5.65 17.80
CA LYS A 237 -5.94 -6.11 19.05
C LYS A 237 -6.75 -7.23 19.71
N ARG A 238 -8.07 -7.06 19.84
CA ARG A 238 -8.98 -8.07 20.40
C ARG A 238 -9.10 -9.31 19.52
N ALA A 239 -9.36 -9.11 18.23
CA ALA A 239 -9.58 -10.19 17.26
C ALA A 239 -8.36 -11.10 17.08
N LYS A 240 -7.15 -10.51 17.12
CA LYS A 240 -5.90 -11.22 16.90
C LYS A 240 -5.24 -11.69 18.20
N GLY A 241 -5.62 -11.12 19.35
CA GLY A 241 -5.02 -11.44 20.65
C GLY A 241 -3.52 -11.15 20.71
N LYS A 242 -3.05 -10.13 19.98
CA LYS A 242 -1.63 -9.84 19.74
C LYS A 242 -1.29 -8.37 19.99
N LYS A 243 0.01 -8.10 20.12
CA LYS A 243 0.54 -6.74 20.04
C LYS A 243 0.32 -6.18 18.63
N VAL A 244 -0.15 -4.94 18.56
CA VAL A 244 -0.37 -4.20 17.32
C VAL A 244 0.24 -2.82 17.52
N TRP A 245 1.24 -2.49 16.69
CA TRP A 245 1.88 -1.18 16.70
C TRP A 245 1.51 -0.43 15.43
N THR A 246 0.75 0.65 15.58
CA THR A 246 0.49 1.63 14.53
C THR A 246 1.65 2.62 14.48
N ILE A 247 2.41 2.63 13.40
CA ILE A 247 3.65 3.41 13.27
C ILE A 247 3.65 4.37 12.06
N GLY A 248 2.50 4.53 11.41
CA GLY A 248 2.34 5.33 10.20
C GLY A 248 1.82 6.74 10.46
N PRO A 249 1.60 7.54 9.41
CA PRO A 249 1.92 7.23 8.01
C PRO A 249 3.43 7.23 7.76
N VAL A 250 4.00 6.09 7.39
CA VAL A 250 5.46 5.94 7.28
C VAL A 250 6.05 6.77 6.14
N SER A 251 5.23 7.13 5.15
CA SER A 251 5.61 8.00 4.03
C SER A 251 6.07 9.39 4.50
N LEU A 252 5.61 9.87 5.66
CA LEU A 252 5.99 11.18 6.22
C LEU A 252 7.45 11.26 6.69
N CYS A 253 8.20 10.14 6.72
CA CYS A 253 9.65 10.19 6.91
C CYS A 253 10.38 10.91 5.75
N ASN A 254 9.74 11.01 4.57
CA ASN A 254 10.27 11.67 3.38
C ASN A 254 10.04 13.19 3.43
N LYS A 255 10.89 13.90 4.15
CA LYS A 255 10.78 15.36 4.35
C LYS A 255 11.38 16.17 3.20
N GLU A 256 12.52 15.73 2.67
CA GLU A 256 13.24 16.44 1.62
C GLU A 256 12.62 16.22 0.24
N LYS A 257 12.77 17.21 -0.65
CA LYS A 257 12.24 17.13 -2.02
C LYS A 257 12.75 15.89 -2.76
N GLN A 258 14.05 15.59 -2.68
CA GLN A 258 14.64 14.43 -3.37
C GLN A 258 14.08 13.10 -2.84
N ASP A 259 13.80 13.01 -1.55
CA ASP A 259 13.19 11.83 -0.95
C ASP A 259 11.77 11.61 -1.47
N LYS A 260 10.97 12.68 -1.61
CA LYS A 260 9.61 12.59 -2.16
C LYS A 260 9.59 12.22 -3.64
N VAL A 261 10.57 12.72 -4.39
CA VAL A 261 10.75 12.47 -5.83
C VAL A 261 11.06 11.01 -6.10
N GLU A 262 12.06 10.48 -5.40
CA GLU A 262 12.60 9.14 -5.66
C GLU A 262 11.94 8.06 -4.80
N ARG A 263 10.84 8.40 -4.12
CA ARG A 263 10.06 7.43 -3.38
C ARG A 263 9.35 6.48 -4.34
N GLY A 264 9.83 5.24 -4.39
CA GLY A 264 9.32 4.21 -5.29
C GLY A 264 10.23 4.03 -6.48
N ASN A 265 9.70 4.12 -7.70
CA ASN A 265 10.47 3.93 -8.93
C ASN A 265 10.89 5.28 -9.54
N LYS A 266 11.80 5.24 -10.53
CA LYS A 266 12.23 6.43 -11.28
C LYS A 266 11.05 7.05 -12.03
N ALA A 267 10.84 8.35 -11.86
CA ALA A 267 9.80 9.10 -12.55
C ALA A 267 9.95 9.03 -14.09
N SER A 268 8.82 8.91 -14.77
CA SER A 268 8.70 8.86 -16.24
C SER A 268 8.37 10.23 -16.84
N ILE A 269 8.32 11.27 -16.03
CA ILE A 269 8.12 12.67 -16.44
C ILE A 269 9.28 13.53 -15.91
N ASP A 270 9.59 14.59 -16.63
CA ASP A 270 10.41 15.67 -16.08
C ASP A 270 9.63 16.36 -14.95
N GLU A 271 10.09 16.13 -13.73
CA GLU A 271 9.54 16.72 -12.50
C GLU A 271 9.44 18.23 -12.60
N HIS A 272 10.40 18.89 -13.25
CA HIS A 272 10.41 20.34 -13.38
C HIS A 272 9.26 20.81 -14.28
N HIS A 273 8.99 20.09 -15.37
CA HIS A 273 7.86 20.37 -16.24
C HIS A 273 6.51 20.21 -15.52
N CYS A 274 6.32 19.10 -14.80
CA CYS A 274 5.08 18.85 -14.07
C CYS A 274 4.84 19.89 -12.98
N LEU A 275 5.86 20.21 -12.17
CA LEU A 275 5.75 21.22 -11.11
C LEU A 275 5.47 22.61 -11.69
N LYS A 276 6.17 23.02 -12.74
CA LYS A 276 5.95 24.33 -13.39
C LYS A 276 4.51 24.47 -13.90
N TRP A 277 3.91 23.39 -14.39
CA TRP A 277 2.51 23.41 -14.79
C TRP A 277 1.58 23.53 -13.58
N LEU A 278 1.85 22.83 -12.48
CA LEU A 278 1.09 22.95 -11.23
C LEU A 278 1.20 24.36 -10.63
N ASP A 279 2.38 24.97 -10.65
CA ASP A 279 2.62 26.36 -10.21
C ASP A 279 1.76 27.39 -10.97
N SER A 280 1.34 27.06 -12.20
CA SER A 280 0.49 27.92 -13.01
C SER A 280 -1.01 27.81 -12.68
N LYS A 281 -1.39 26.88 -11.81
CA LYS A 281 -2.79 26.61 -11.44
C LYS A 281 -3.13 27.27 -10.11
N ALA A 282 -4.42 27.54 -9.91
CA ALA A 282 -4.91 28.08 -8.65
C ALA A 282 -4.75 27.05 -7.52
N GLN A 283 -4.76 27.55 -6.28
CA GLN A 283 -4.74 26.69 -5.10
C GLN A 283 -5.97 25.78 -5.08
N ASP A 284 -5.80 24.54 -4.60
CA ASP A 284 -6.87 23.54 -4.45
C ASP A 284 -7.68 23.30 -5.75
N SER A 285 -7.10 23.58 -6.93
CA SER A 285 -7.82 23.59 -8.21
C SER A 285 -7.50 22.41 -9.15
N VAL A 286 -6.58 21.52 -8.79
CA VAL A 286 -6.14 20.42 -9.65
C VAL A 286 -6.55 19.08 -9.04
N LEU A 287 -7.15 18.21 -9.86
CA LEU A 287 -7.42 16.83 -9.50
C LEU A 287 -6.21 15.95 -9.86
N TYR A 288 -5.64 15.26 -8.88
CA TYR A 288 -4.68 14.20 -9.17
C TYR A 288 -5.42 12.87 -9.37
N VAL A 289 -5.08 12.13 -10.43
CA VAL A 289 -5.72 10.87 -10.80
C VAL A 289 -4.64 9.81 -10.92
N CYS A 290 -4.64 8.82 -10.01
CA CYS A 290 -3.70 7.71 -10.06
C CYS A 290 -4.32 6.44 -9.48
N LEU A 291 -4.37 5.39 -10.28
CA LEU A 291 -4.96 4.12 -9.89
C LEU A 291 -3.93 3.12 -9.36
N GLY A 292 -2.71 3.54 -9.02
CA GLY A 292 -1.69 2.64 -8.47
C GLY A 292 -0.98 1.78 -9.53
N SER A 293 0.07 1.06 -9.13
CA SER A 293 1.03 0.41 -10.04
C SER A 293 0.53 -0.89 -10.67
N LEU A 294 -0.42 -1.58 -10.04
CA LEU A 294 -0.88 -2.89 -10.50
C LEU A 294 -2.24 -2.83 -11.21
N SER A 295 -2.88 -1.66 -11.27
CA SER A 295 -4.24 -1.53 -11.76
C SER A 295 -4.32 -1.54 -13.27
N HIS A 296 -5.22 -2.39 -13.78
CA HIS A 296 -5.51 -2.54 -15.20
C HIS A 296 -7.01 -2.31 -15.39
N LEU A 297 -7.37 -1.21 -16.04
CA LEU A 297 -8.76 -0.96 -16.42
C LEU A 297 -9.03 -1.45 -17.84
N PRO A 298 -10.23 -1.97 -18.13
CA PRO A 298 -10.66 -2.22 -19.50
C PRO A 298 -10.58 -0.95 -20.35
N THR A 299 -10.30 -1.12 -21.65
CA THR A 299 -10.18 -0.01 -22.60
C THR A 299 -11.41 0.89 -22.56
N SER A 300 -12.61 0.30 -22.51
CA SER A 300 -13.88 1.03 -22.43
C SER A 300 -13.94 1.94 -21.20
N GLN A 301 -13.48 1.47 -20.03
CA GLN A 301 -13.50 2.24 -18.79
C GLN A 301 -12.45 3.37 -18.79
N MET A 302 -11.27 3.13 -19.38
CA MET A 302 -10.25 4.17 -19.58
C MET A 302 -10.75 5.31 -20.47
N ILE A 303 -11.51 4.98 -21.52
CA ILE A 303 -12.13 5.97 -22.42
C ILE A 303 -13.18 6.80 -21.66
N GLU A 304 -14.09 6.16 -20.91
CA GLU A 304 -15.09 6.89 -20.11
C GLU A 304 -14.41 7.82 -19.08
N LEU A 305 -13.33 7.37 -18.43
CA LEU A 305 -12.54 8.20 -17.51
C LEU A 305 -11.89 9.39 -18.21
N ALA A 306 -11.27 9.18 -19.38
CA ALA A 306 -10.69 10.26 -20.18
C ALA A 306 -11.74 11.32 -20.57
N LEU A 307 -12.89 10.87 -21.05
CA LEU A 307 -14.01 11.73 -21.44
C LEU A 307 -14.65 12.45 -20.24
N GLY A 308 -14.74 11.79 -19.07
CA GLY A 308 -15.22 12.39 -17.83
C GLY A 308 -14.30 13.50 -17.33
N LEU A 309 -12.98 13.26 -17.36
CA LEU A 309 -11.97 14.26 -17.02
C LEU A 309 -12.06 15.47 -17.94
N GLU A 310 -12.08 15.28 -19.26
CA GLU A 310 -12.19 16.37 -20.24
C GLU A 310 -13.51 17.17 -20.11
N SER A 311 -14.62 16.48 -19.86
CA SER A 311 -15.94 17.11 -19.77
C SER A 311 -16.17 17.86 -18.46
N SER A 312 -15.47 17.49 -17.37
CA SER A 312 -15.51 18.21 -16.08
C SER A 312 -14.90 19.61 -16.14
N LYS A 313 -14.04 19.89 -17.13
CA LYS A 313 -13.24 21.12 -17.23
C LYS A 313 -12.32 21.40 -16.03
N GLN A 314 -12.27 20.49 -15.05
CA GLN A 314 -11.35 20.56 -13.94
C GLN A 314 -9.92 20.35 -14.45
N PRO A 315 -8.94 21.18 -14.02
CA PRO A 315 -7.55 20.86 -14.25
C PRO A 315 -7.15 19.52 -13.63
N PHE A 316 -6.38 18.69 -14.33
CA PHE A 316 -6.00 17.38 -13.80
C PHE A 316 -4.57 16.95 -14.13
N VAL A 317 -4.00 16.10 -13.28
CA VAL A 317 -2.80 15.31 -13.58
C VAL A 317 -3.20 13.84 -13.53
N TRP A 318 -3.10 13.13 -14.67
CA TRP A 318 -3.51 11.74 -14.77
C TRP A 318 -2.32 10.82 -15.03
N VAL A 319 -2.05 9.93 -14.08
CA VAL A 319 -1.01 8.91 -14.18
C VAL A 319 -1.57 7.62 -14.72
N ILE A 320 -1.02 7.17 -15.85
CA ILE A 320 -1.44 5.95 -16.54
C ILE A 320 -0.29 4.95 -16.50
N ARG A 321 -0.49 3.84 -15.78
CA ARG A 321 0.52 2.79 -15.58
C ARG A 321 0.52 1.75 -16.67
N HIS A 322 -0.67 1.35 -17.07
CA HIS A 322 -0.88 0.40 -18.14
C HIS A 322 -1.74 1.05 -19.22
N ILE A 323 -1.28 0.96 -20.47
CA ILE A 323 -1.98 1.47 -21.65
C ILE A 323 -2.20 0.28 -22.57
N SER A 324 -3.44 -0.19 -22.67
CA SER A 324 -3.80 -1.22 -23.65
C SER A 324 -3.58 -0.72 -25.08
N ASN A 325 -3.41 -1.65 -26.02
CA ASN A 325 -3.32 -1.29 -27.44
C ASN A 325 -4.57 -0.57 -27.92
N GLY A 326 -5.75 -1.00 -27.44
CA GLY A 326 -7.03 -0.35 -27.74
C GLY A 326 -7.09 1.09 -27.23
N PHE A 327 -6.66 1.33 -25.99
CA PHE A 327 -6.67 2.69 -25.43
C PHE A 327 -5.64 3.61 -26.08
N ARG A 328 -4.44 3.10 -26.39
CA ARG A 328 -3.43 3.86 -27.14
C ARG A 328 -3.93 4.28 -28.52
N LYS A 329 -4.59 3.37 -29.23
CA LYS A 329 -5.19 3.67 -30.52
C LYS A 329 -6.22 4.80 -30.41
N TRP A 330 -7.12 4.71 -29.43
CA TRP A 330 -8.12 5.75 -29.18
C TRP A 330 -7.49 7.12 -28.83
N LEU A 331 -6.47 7.16 -27.96
CA LEU A 331 -5.76 8.40 -27.61
C LEU A 331 -5.21 9.13 -28.86
N ASN A 332 -4.65 8.35 -29.79
CA ASN A 332 -4.08 8.88 -31.04
C ASN A 332 -5.18 9.32 -32.03
N GLU A 333 -6.20 8.49 -32.25
CA GLU A 333 -7.28 8.80 -33.21
C GLU A 333 -8.09 10.04 -32.79
N GLU A 334 -8.29 10.22 -31.49
CA GLU A 334 -9.03 11.34 -30.92
C GLU A 334 -8.17 12.58 -30.60
N ASN A 335 -6.86 12.52 -30.86
CA ASN A 335 -5.87 13.54 -30.47
C ASN A 335 -6.08 14.03 -29.02
N PHE A 336 -6.33 13.10 -28.10
CA PHE A 336 -6.82 13.43 -26.75
C PHE A 336 -5.85 14.33 -25.99
N GLU A 337 -4.55 14.02 -26.02
CA GLU A 337 -3.51 14.82 -25.35
C GLU A 337 -3.50 16.28 -25.84
N GLU A 338 -3.68 16.51 -27.14
CA GLU A 338 -3.74 17.87 -27.71
C GLU A 338 -5.00 18.63 -27.27
N ARG A 339 -6.15 17.93 -27.19
CA ARG A 339 -7.42 18.52 -26.74
C ARG A 339 -7.35 18.97 -25.29
N VAL A 340 -6.67 18.20 -24.43
CA VAL A 340 -6.59 18.49 -22.99
C VAL A 340 -5.33 19.21 -22.56
N GLN A 341 -4.36 19.52 -23.43
CA GLN A 341 -3.05 20.07 -23.05
C GLN A 341 -3.08 21.32 -22.14
N LYS A 342 -4.11 22.16 -22.26
CA LYS A 342 -4.30 23.34 -21.39
C LYS A 342 -4.96 22.99 -20.05
N GLN A 343 -5.78 21.94 -20.05
CA GLN A 343 -6.56 21.44 -18.94
C GLN A 343 -5.78 20.47 -18.07
N GLY A 344 -5.02 19.52 -18.64
CA GLY A 344 -4.36 18.48 -17.86
C GLY A 344 -3.08 17.92 -18.46
N ILE A 345 -2.35 17.18 -17.62
CA ILE A 345 -1.13 16.45 -17.98
C ILE A 345 -1.38 14.94 -17.88
N LEU A 346 -0.93 14.18 -18.87
CA LEU A 346 -0.88 12.73 -18.83
C LEU A 346 0.56 12.29 -18.51
N ILE A 347 0.71 11.41 -17.52
CA ILE A 347 1.98 10.81 -17.14
C ILE A 347 1.91 9.31 -17.44
N ASN A 348 2.62 8.90 -18.49
CA ASN A 348 2.72 7.49 -18.87
C ASN A 348 3.89 6.84 -18.12
N GLY A 349 3.58 6.04 -17.10
CA GLY A 349 4.59 5.41 -16.24
C GLY A 349 4.60 5.97 -14.82
N TRP A 350 5.77 6.19 -14.22
CA TRP A 350 5.92 6.59 -12.82
C TRP A 350 5.85 8.09 -12.59
N ALA A 351 5.06 8.48 -11.59
CA ALA A 351 4.93 9.86 -11.14
C ALA A 351 5.53 10.00 -9.74
N PRO A 352 6.17 11.14 -9.43
CA PRO A 352 6.62 11.46 -8.07
C PRO A 352 5.38 11.82 -7.21
N GLN A 353 4.58 10.80 -6.88
CA GLN A 353 3.22 10.96 -6.36
C GLN A 353 3.17 11.80 -5.08
N VAL A 354 4.05 11.54 -4.11
CA VAL A 354 4.09 12.31 -2.86
C VAL A 354 4.44 13.78 -3.11
N LEU A 355 5.33 14.05 -4.06
CA LEU A 355 5.67 15.41 -4.46
C LEU A 355 4.46 16.12 -5.10
N ILE A 356 3.78 15.47 -6.04
CA ILE A 356 2.60 16.04 -6.71
C ILE A 356 1.48 16.29 -5.70
N LEU A 357 1.12 15.28 -4.89
CA LEU A 357 0.08 15.40 -3.86
C LEU A 357 0.38 16.50 -2.83
N SER A 358 1.66 16.75 -2.52
CA SER A 358 2.07 17.83 -1.61
C SER A 358 1.96 19.23 -2.22
N HIS A 359 1.67 19.36 -3.51
CA HIS A 359 1.65 20.65 -4.19
C HIS A 359 0.38 21.45 -3.84
N PRO A 360 0.47 22.76 -3.50
CA PRO A 360 -0.68 23.56 -3.08
C PRO A 360 -1.83 23.66 -4.09
N SER A 361 -1.55 23.44 -5.37
CA SER A 361 -2.58 23.46 -6.40
C SER A 361 -3.45 22.19 -6.43
N ILE A 362 -3.04 21.09 -5.79
CA ILE A 362 -3.85 19.87 -5.76
C ILE A 362 -5.01 20.08 -4.78
N GLY A 363 -6.25 19.91 -5.25
CA GLY A 363 -7.47 20.04 -4.45
C GLY A 363 -8.21 18.73 -4.19
N GLY A 364 -7.85 17.65 -4.89
CA GLY A 364 -8.47 16.35 -4.71
C GLY A 364 -7.68 15.21 -5.33
N PHE A 365 -8.00 13.99 -4.90
CA PHE A 365 -7.31 12.78 -5.36
C PHE A 365 -8.30 11.68 -5.77
N LEU A 366 -8.34 11.35 -7.06
CA LEU A 366 -8.97 10.13 -7.56
C LEU A 366 -7.99 8.96 -7.45
N THR A 367 -8.34 7.99 -6.61
CA THR A 367 -7.46 6.88 -6.22
C THR A 367 -8.16 5.54 -6.31
N HIS A 368 -7.40 4.50 -6.63
CA HIS A 368 -7.85 3.10 -6.52
C HIS A 368 -8.10 2.61 -5.08
N CYS A 369 -7.93 3.46 -4.08
CA CYS A 369 -8.10 3.13 -2.66
C CYS A 369 -7.09 2.10 -2.11
N GLY A 370 -5.95 1.88 -2.76
CA GLY A 370 -4.84 1.16 -2.12
C GLY A 370 -4.34 1.93 -0.89
N TRP A 371 -4.02 1.20 0.18
CA TRP A 371 -3.81 1.81 1.50
C TRP A 371 -2.69 2.87 1.53
N ASN A 372 -1.59 2.66 0.81
CA ASN A 372 -0.53 3.67 0.70
C ASN A 372 -1.02 4.98 0.08
N SER A 373 -1.80 4.90 -1.00
CA SER A 373 -2.36 6.09 -1.66
C SER A 373 -3.34 6.82 -0.75
N ILE A 374 -4.14 6.07 0.03
CA ILE A 374 -5.02 6.68 1.04
C ILE A 374 -4.21 7.43 2.08
N LEU A 375 -3.19 6.81 2.66
CA LEU A 375 -2.35 7.49 3.65
C LEU A 375 -1.63 8.70 3.08
N GLU A 376 -1.15 8.64 1.85
CA GLU A 376 -0.52 9.77 1.17
C GLU A 376 -1.50 10.94 1.01
N GLY A 377 -2.72 10.69 0.53
CA GLY A 377 -3.73 11.75 0.39
C GLY A 377 -4.25 12.28 1.74
N ILE A 378 -4.44 11.41 2.75
CA ILE A 378 -4.78 11.83 4.11
C ILE A 378 -3.68 12.72 4.68
N SER A 379 -2.41 12.34 4.50
CA SER A 379 -1.27 13.05 5.09
C SER A 379 -1.14 14.48 4.59
N VAL A 380 -1.58 14.76 3.36
CA VAL A 380 -1.63 16.12 2.78
C VAL A 380 -3.02 16.76 2.86
N GLY A 381 -3.97 16.12 3.53
CA GLY A 381 -5.30 16.68 3.81
C GLY A 381 -6.24 16.78 2.61
N LEU A 382 -6.12 15.88 1.63
CA LEU A 382 -6.91 15.93 0.40
C LEU A 382 -8.22 15.11 0.50
N PRO A 383 -9.34 15.62 -0.03
CA PRO A 383 -10.52 14.81 -0.25
C PRO A 383 -10.27 13.81 -1.41
N MET A 384 -11.00 12.70 -1.40
CA MET A 384 -10.79 11.61 -2.36
C MET A 384 -12.02 11.26 -3.19
N ILE A 385 -11.79 10.88 -4.44
CA ILE A 385 -12.73 10.11 -5.24
C ILE A 385 -12.26 8.65 -5.18
N THR A 386 -13.10 7.77 -4.63
CA THR A 386 -12.75 6.36 -4.42
C THR A 386 -13.07 5.53 -5.64
N TRP A 387 -12.08 4.82 -6.17
CA TRP A 387 -12.20 3.99 -7.38
C TRP A 387 -11.66 2.58 -7.14
N PRO A 388 -12.21 1.81 -6.17
CA PRO A 388 -11.68 0.51 -5.81
C PRO A 388 -11.75 -0.49 -6.98
N LEU A 389 -10.77 -1.38 -7.07
CA LEU A 389 -10.65 -2.38 -8.15
C LEU A 389 -10.53 -3.80 -7.61
N PHE A 390 -9.63 -4.06 -6.65
CA PHE A 390 -9.35 -5.41 -6.13
C PHE A 390 -8.73 -5.35 -4.73
N SER A 391 -8.38 -6.51 -4.15
CA SER A 391 -7.81 -6.59 -2.79
C SER A 391 -8.72 -5.86 -1.78
N GLU A 392 -8.16 -5.29 -0.72
CA GLU A 392 -8.89 -4.62 0.36
C GLU A 392 -9.47 -3.24 -0.02
N GLN A 393 -9.34 -2.81 -1.27
CA GLN A 393 -9.67 -1.46 -1.73
C GLN A 393 -11.16 -1.10 -1.51
N PHE A 394 -12.07 -2.06 -1.67
CA PHE A 394 -13.50 -1.84 -1.40
C PHE A 394 -13.78 -1.60 0.09
N CYS A 395 -13.05 -2.25 1.01
CA CYS A 395 -13.14 -1.93 2.43
C CYS A 395 -12.56 -0.54 2.70
N ASN A 396 -11.39 -0.25 2.13
CA ASN A 396 -10.77 1.06 2.25
C ASN A 396 -11.70 2.20 1.76
N GLU A 397 -12.46 2.00 0.67
CA GLU A 397 -13.51 2.93 0.24
C GLU A 397 -14.52 3.20 1.37
N LYS A 398 -15.04 2.15 2.03
CA LYS A 398 -16.05 2.34 3.09
C LYS A 398 -15.49 3.14 4.26
N LEU A 399 -14.21 2.98 4.59
CA LEU A 399 -13.55 3.82 5.57
C LEU A 399 -13.57 5.29 5.13
N ILE A 400 -13.13 5.59 3.90
CA ILE A 400 -13.05 6.97 3.39
C ILE A 400 -14.42 7.63 3.29
N VAL A 401 -15.40 6.94 2.72
CA VAL A 401 -16.72 7.51 2.38
C VAL A 401 -17.65 7.48 3.59
N ASN A 402 -17.76 6.35 4.29
CA ASN A 402 -18.82 6.16 5.29
C ASN A 402 -18.36 6.53 6.71
N VAL A 403 -17.08 6.31 7.02
CA VAL A 403 -16.55 6.52 8.38
C VAL A 403 -15.89 7.88 8.51
N LEU A 404 -14.87 8.16 7.70
CA LEU A 404 -14.11 9.41 7.73
C LEU A 404 -14.84 10.56 7.03
N LYS A 405 -15.72 10.24 6.09
CA LYS A 405 -16.49 11.20 5.28
C LYS A 405 -15.60 12.19 4.55
N THR A 406 -14.41 11.76 4.13
CA THR A 406 -13.41 12.58 3.41
C THR A 406 -13.40 12.30 1.90
N GLY A 407 -14.24 11.40 1.40
CA GLY A 407 -14.34 11.11 -0.02
C GLY A 407 -15.75 10.87 -0.54
N VAL A 408 -15.84 10.64 -1.85
CA VAL A 408 -17.05 10.29 -2.60
C VAL A 408 -16.76 9.04 -3.42
N LYS A 409 -17.75 8.15 -3.54
CA LYS A 409 -17.69 7.00 -4.43
C LYS A 409 -17.54 7.44 -5.88
N GLY A 410 -16.56 6.87 -6.58
CA GLY A 410 -16.37 7.03 -8.03
C GLY A 410 -17.32 6.16 -8.86
N GLY A 411 -17.94 5.15 -8.27
CA GLY A 411 -18.97 4.32 -8.91
C GLY A 411 -18.53 2.90 -9.31
N MET A 412 -17.29 2.52 -9.04
CA MET A 412 -16.85 1.13 -9.22
C MET A 412 -17.49 0.23 -8.16
N GLU A 413 -18.32 -0.71 -8.62
CA GLU A 413 -19.06 -1.61 -7.73
C GLU A 413 -18.62 -3.07 -7.90
N ASN A 414 -18.24 -3.47 -9.11
CA ASN A 414 -17.70 -4.81 -9.35
C ASN A 414 -16.17 -4.78 -9.39
N PRO A 415 -15.50 -5.75 -8.75
CA PRO A 415 -14.06 -5.88 -8.85
C PRO A 415 -13.58 -5.98 -10.30
N VAL A 416 -12.36 -5.48 -10.53
CA VAL A 416 -11.61 -5.62 -11.77
C VAL A 416 -10.27 -6.24 -11.40
N MET A 417 -10.16 -7.55 -11.58
CA MET A 417 -8.94 -8.29 -11.30
C MET A 417 -7.87 -8.02 -12.36
N PHE A 418 -6.63 -8.34 -12.04
CA PHE A 418 -5.51 -8.23 -12.98
C PHE A 418 -5.78 -9.04 -14.25
N PHE A 419 -5.49 -8.44 -15.41
CA PHE A 419 -5.55 -9.11 -16.72
C PHE A 419 -6.96 -9.58 -17.12
N GLU A 420 -8.03 -8.95 -16.61
CA GLU A 420 -9.39 -9.16 -17.11
C GLU A 420 -9.57 -8.70 -18.58
N ASP A 421 -10.61 -9.20 -19.24
CA ASP A 421 -10.87 -9.00 -20.67
C ASP A 421 -10.97 -7.50 -21.04
N GLU A 422 -10.13 -7.05 -21.98
CA GLU A 422 -10.15 -5.69 -22.52
C GLU A 422 -11.52 -5.30 -23.11
N LYS A 423 -12.35 -6.28 -23.46
CA LYS A 423 -13.71 -6.11 -23.99
C LYS A 423 -14.79 -5.95 -22.93
N ALA A 424 -14.45 -6.02 -21.64
CA ALA A 424 -15.41 -5.77 -20.58
C ALA A 424 -16.07 -4.38 -20.75
N CYS A 425 -17.36 -4.30 -20.47
CA CYS A 425 -18.10 -3.04 -20.53
C CYS A 425 -17.65 -2.08 -19.43
N ALA A 426 -17.66 -0.77 -19.71
CA ALA A 426 -17.42 0.24 -18.70
C ALA A 426 -18.52 0.19 -17.63
N GLN A 427 -18.11 0.16 -16.37
CA GLN A 427 -19.00 0.18 -15.20
C GLN A 427 -19.47 1.59 -14.87
N VAL A 428 -18.63 2.60 -15.11
CA VAL A 428 -18.91 4.00 -14.79
C VAL A 428 -18.83 4.84 -16.06
N LYS A 429 -19.86 5.65 -16.30
CA LYS A 429 -19.98 6.51 -17.49
C LYS A 429 -19.34 7.87 -17.28
N LYS A 430 -18.90 8.50 -18.36
CA LYS A 430 -18.27 9.83 -18.34
C LYS A 430 -19.08 10.89 -17.58
N ASP A 431 -20.41 10.83 -17.66
CA ASP A 431 -21.30 11.82 -17.03
C ASP A 431 -21.32 11.63 -15.51
N ASP A 432 -21.31 10.39 -15.02
CA ASP A 432 -21.17 10.08 -13.60
C ASP A 432 -19.79 10.51 -13.07
N ILE A 433 -18.73 10.23 -13.85
CA ILE A 433 -17.36 10.64 -13.52
C ILE A 433 -17.27 12.16 -13.38
N LYS A 434 -17.83 12.89 -14.35
CA LYS A 434 -17.91 14.35 -14.32
C LYS A 434 -18.63 14.82 -13.05
N MET A 435 -19.83 14.29 -12.77
CA MET A 435 -20.60 14.67 -11.59
C MET A 435 -19.84 14.44 -10.29
N VAL A 436 -19.14 13.31 -10.17
CA VAL A 436 -18.35 13.00 -8.97
C VAL A 436 -17.16 13.96 -8.83
N ILE A 437 -16.48 14.30 -9.94
CA ILE A 437 -15.41 15.32 -9.93
C ILE A 437 -15.95 16.66 -9.45
N GLU A 438 -17.08 17.12 -10.01
CA GLU A 438 -17.73 18.38 -9.63
C GLU A 438 -18.15 18.37 -8.15
N SER A 439 -18.65 17.25 -7.62
CA SER A 439 -19.04 17.13 -6.21
C SER A 439 -17.88 17.20 -5.20
N VAL A 440 -16.65 16.94 -5.66
CA VAL A 440 -15.44 16.96 -4.82
C VAL A 440 -14.67 18.26 -4.96
N MET A 441 -14.55 18.74 -6.20
CA MET A 441 -13.80 19.95 -6.54
C MET A 441 -14.65 21.22 -6.48
N GLY A 442 -15.97 21.08 -6.36
CA GLY A 442 -16.91 22.20 -6.28
C GLY A 442 -16.89 22.96 -4.96
N GLU A 443 -17.71 24.00 -4.90
CA GLU A 443 -17.82 24.95 -3.78
C GLU A 443 -19.09 24.76 -2.93
N GLU A 444 -19.81 23.65 -3.16
CA GLU A 444 -20.93 23.24 -2.33
C GLU A 444 -20.50 22.97 -0.88
N GLU A 445 -21.44 23.14 0.05
CA GLU A 445 -21.17 23.06 1.48
C GLU A 445 -20.55 21.70 1.88
N GLU A 446 -21.09 20.59 1.35
CA GLU A 446 -20.54 19.26 1.60
C GLU A 446 -19.12 19.08 1.06
N ALA A 447 -18.78 19.71 -0.06
CA ALA A 447 -17.42 19.67 -0.61
C ALA A 447 -16.43 20.42 0.29
N LYS A 448 -16.82 21.59 0.82
CA LYS A 448 -16.03 22.36 1.79
C LYS A 448 -15.83 21.61 3.10
N MET A 449 -16.91 21.10 3.69
CA MET A 449 -16.83 20.31 4.92
C MET A 449 -15.97 19.05 4.73
N ARG A 450 -15.99 18.42 3.54
CA ARG A 450 -15.12 17.29 3.21
C ARG A 450 -13.64 17.69 3.19
N ARG A 451 -13.30 18.83 2.58
CA ARG A 451 -11.95 19.39 2.58
C ARG A 451 -11.48 19.72 4.00
N GLU A 452 -12.34 20.28 4.84
CA GLU A 452 -12.02 20.58 6.24
C GLU A 452 -11.73 19.30 7.06
N ARG A 453 -12.57 18.26 6.91
CA ARG A 453 -12.34 16.96 7.55
C ARG A 453 -11.02 16.35 7.09
N ALA A 454 -10.72 16.40 5.79
CA ALA A 454 -9.47 15.88 5.24
C ALA A 454 -8.26 16.64 5.79
N LYS A 455 -8.28 17.99 5.79
CA LYS A 455 -7.22 18.84 6.37
C LYS A 455 -6.95 18.49 7.84
N LYS A 456 -8.01 18.35 8.65
CA LYS A 456 -7.88 17.94 10.06
C LYS A 456 -7.20 16.57 10.22
N LEU A 457 -7.51 15.60 9.36
CA LEU A 457 -6.83 14.30 9.40
C LEU A 457 -5.36 14.40 8.98
N GLY A 458 -5.01 15.28 8.03
CA GLY A 458 -3.62 15.57 7.67
C GLY A 458 -2.81 16.17 8.82
N ASP A 459 -3.41 17.09 9.58
CA ASP A 459 -2.79 17.64 10.79
C ASP A 459 -2.56 16.54 11.85
N MET A 460 -3.53 15.65 12.04
CA MET A 460 -3.44 14.54 12.98
C MET A 460 -2.38 13.52 12.54
N ALA A 461 -2.30 13.22 11.24
CA ALA A 461 -1.27 12.35 10.66
C ALA A 461 0.14 12.91 10.91
N THR A 462 0.33 14.21 10.72
CA THR A 462 1.60 14.90 10.98
C THR A 462 1.97 14.81 12.46
N LYS A 463 1.03 15.15 13.36
CA LYS A 463 1.24 15.07 14.82
C LYS A 463 1.53 13.65 15.31
N ALA A 464 0.96 12.63 14.68
CA ALA A 464 1.18 11.24 15.09
C ALA A 464 2.63 10.78 14.91
N VAL A 465 3.32 11.28 13.87
CA VAL A 465 4.71 10.90 13.56
C VAL A 465 5.76 11.84 14.14
N GLU A 466 5.36 13.03 14.61
CA GLU A 466 6.22 13.94 15.35
C GLU A 466 6.67 13.35 16.70
N GLU A 467 7.73 13.93 17.27
CA GLU A 467 8.24 13.49 18.58
C GLU A 467 7.14 13.61 19.65
N GLY A 468 6.90 12.51 20.37
CA GLY A 468 5.81 12.40 21.34
C GLY A 468 4.43 12.06 20.73
N GLY A 469 4.32 11.99 19.41
CA GLY A 469 3.13 11.51 18.70
C GLY A 469 2.85 10.02 18.91
N SER A 470 1.61 9.60 18.63
CA SER A 470 1.15 8.21 18.85
C SER A 470 1.99 7.18 18.09
N SER A 471 2.27 7.42 16.81
CA SER A 471 3.09 6.55 15.96
C SER A 471 4.57 6.57 16.35
N HIS A 472 5.11 7.73 16.72
CA HIS A 472 6.48 7.85 17.24
C HIS A 472 6.66 7.03 18.53
N ILE A 473 5.71 7.14 19.46
CA ILE A 473 5.70 6.36 20.70
C ILE A 473 5.57 4.86 20.39
N ASN A 474 4.66 4.47 19.50
CA ASN A 474 4.46 3.06 19.15
C ASN A 474 5.68 2.44 18.45
N LEU A 475 6.42 3.20 17.65
CA LEU A 475 7.69 2.74 17.09
C LEU A 475 8.74 2.50 18.18
N THR A 476 8.81 3.37 19.18
CA THR A 476 9.70 3.17 20.34
C THR A 476 9.30 1.91 21.13
N LYS A 477 8.00 1.75 21.42
CA LYS A 477 7.47 0.56 22.09
C LYS A 477 7.75 -0.73 21.32
N LEU A 478 7.64 -0.69 19.99
CA LEU A 478 7.99 -1.82 19.12
C LEU A 478 9.45 -2.26 19.33
N ILE A 479 10.37 -1.30 19.38
CA ILE A 479 11.80 -1.58 19.60
C ILE A 479 12.04 -2.13 21.01
N GLU A 480 11.43 -1.52 22.03
CA GLU A 480 11.51 -1.97 23.43
C GLU A 480 10.93 -3.38 23.61
N ASP A 481 9.76 -3.65 23.05
CA ASP A 481 9.06 -4.93 23.13
C ASP A 481 9.85 -6.09 22.49
N VAL A 482 10.72 -5.79 21.52
CA VAL A 482 11.61 -6.77 20.89
C VAL A 482 12.89 -6.93 21.70
N THR A 483 13.50 -5.83 22.15
CA THR A 483 14.80 -5.85 22.85
C THR A 483 14.71 -6.42 24.26
N GLN A 484 13.56 -6.30 24.91
CA GLN A 484 13.29 -6.85 26.24
C GLN A 484 12.86 -8.33 26.21
N GLN A 485 12.79 -8.96 25.03
CA GLN A 485 12.54 -10.40 24.93
C GLN A 485 13.71 -11.18 25.55
N PRO A 486 13.45 -12.22 26.36
CA PRO A 486 14.51 -13.12 26.78
C PRO A 486 15.14 -13.74 25.53
N LYS A 487 16.47 -13.66 25.38
CA LYS A 487 17.17 -14.42 24.33
C LYS A 487 16.86 -15.89 24.57
N ILE A 488 16.07 -16.50 23.70
CA ILE A 488 15.75 -17.93 23.80
C ILE A 488 17.05 -18.66 23.50
N GLY A 489 17.70 -19.18 24.54
CA GLY A 489 18.88 -20.01 24.39
C GLY A 489 18.51 -21.21 23.53
N VAL A 490 19.09 -21.31 22.34
CA VAL A 490 19.00 -22.52 21.52
C VAL A 490 19.66 -23.63 22.33
N PHE A 491 18.85 -24.50 22.93
CA PHE A 491 19.36 -25.75 23.47
C PHE A 491 20.00 -26.50 22.30
N LYS A 492 21.33 -26.53 22.29
CA LYS A 492 22.08 -27.49 21.47
C LYS A 492 21.65 -28.87 21.96
N VAL A 493 20.87 -29.58 21.13
CA VAL A 493 20.69 -31.03 21.26
C VAL A 493 21.92 -31.70 20.67
#